data_AF-Q54SE5-F1
#
_entry.id   AF-Q54SE5-F1
#
_cell.length_a   1.000
_cell.length_b   1.000
_cell.length_c   1.000
_cell.angle_alpha   90.00
_cell.angle_beta   90.00
_cell.angle_gamma   90.00
#
_symmetry.space_group_name_H-M   'P 1'
#
loop_
_entity.id
_entity.type
_entity.pdbx_description
1 polymer ?
#
loop_
_entity_poly.entity_id
_entity_poly.type
_entity_poly.pdbx_seq_one_letter_code
_entity_poly.pdbx_strand_id
1 'polypeptide(L)'
;MEINSNKIEKLFFEVYRNFYLKDIIFNHLRIYNENTNRIFKNCEKLRQYSQKHYIIKDDSESIDLYDNFSILSLLDIECLTLNNNYSHSIESYDLPKSLKKIKFGNNWNHGINLKNTNIETIIFANNYNKKLKAGDLPDSLKEIVFGYYYSQCLEIGSISSQVEKITFGNNPLVVGIIPSSCKILKLGELLIGSIPPNVTYLSFGNSFTNNNCKIKAGILPSSLTHLIFGDSNIELLKGSIPDSVKYLYFGSKFTNNNKSFKNVLPNNLLHLEFKNINFQFPIYEKPPNSILKNNYIPLIPKRKTTFSEILGNSILLIFYITRAIYESITGITD
;
A
#
# COMPACT_ATOMS: atom_id res chain seq x y z
N MET A 1 5.49 6.65 25.57
CA MET A 1 6.89 6.68 26.03
C MET A 1 7.73 7.20 24.87
N GLU A 2 8.19 8.44 24.92
CA GLU A 2 9.21 8.90 23.97
C GLU A 2 10.47 8.09 24.26
N ILE A 3 10.79 7.16 23.37
CA ILE A 3 12.03 6.41 23.50
C ILE A 3 13.14 7.41 23.16
N ASN A 4 13.92 7.78 24.18
CA ASN A 4 14.99 8.75 24.06
C ASN A 4 16.02 8.26 23.03
N SER A 5 15.99 8.82 21.83
CA SER A 5 16.81 8.39 20.68
C SER A 5 18.28 8.28 21.05
N ASN A 6 18.80 9.20 21.87
CA ASN A 6 20.19 9.19 22.32
C ASN A 6 20.52 7.96 23.18
N LYS A 7 19.57 7.46 23.98
CA LYS A 7 19.77 6.21 24.76
C LYS A 7 19.80 4.99 23.85
N ILE A 8 18.91 4.91 22.85
CA ILE A 8 18.94 3.82 21.86
C ILE A 8 20.27 3.85 21.12
N GLU A 9 20.68 5.01 20.62
CA GLU A 9 21.89 5.16 19.82
C GLU A 9 23.13 4.78 20.62
N LYS A 10 23.23 5.23 21.87
CA LYS A 10 24.31 4.83 22.78
C LYS A 10 24.29 3.32 23.03
N LEU A 11 23.14 2.73 23.32
CA LEU A 11 22.99 1.28 23.51
C LEU A 11 23.37 0.51 22.25
N PHE A 12 22.95 0.97 21.08
CA PHE A 12 23.32 0.38 19.79
C PHE A 12 24.83 0.36 19.60
N PHE A 13 25.53 1.47 19.85
CA PHE A 13 26.99 1.51 19.74
C PHE A 13 27.69 0.68 20.81
N GLU A 14 27.17 0.59 22.03
CA GLU A 14 27.72 -0.29 23.09
C GLU A 14 27.58 -1.77 22.70
N VAL A 15 26.42 -2.19 22.20
CA VAL A 15 26.18 -3.55 21.69
C VAL A 15 27.06 -3.84 20.47
N TYR A 16 27.15 -2.89 19.52
CA TYR A 16 27.89 -3.06 18.27
C TYR A 16 29.41 -3.10 18.47
N ARG A 17 29.94 -2.43 19.50
CA ARG A 17 31.36 -2.48 19.88
C ARG A 17 31.74 -3.75 20.63
N ASN A 18 30.77 -4.43 21.23
CA ASN A 18 31.02 -5.71 21.89
C ASN A 18 31.11 -6.83 20.85
N PHE A 19 32.32 -7.35 20.61
CA PHE A 19 32.58 -8.39 19.61
C PHE A 19 31.68 -9.62 19.79
N TYR A 20 31.50 -10.09 21.03
CA TYR A 20 30.68 -11.27 21.32
C TYR A 20 29.19 -11.06 20.97
N LEU A 21 28.61 -9.92 21.40
CA LEU A 21 27.21 -9.61 21.08
C LEU A 21 27.02 -9.37 19.58
N LYS A 22 27.96 -8.68 18.94
CA LYS A 22 27.97 -8.45 17.50
C LYS A 22 27.94 -9.78 16.75
N ASP A 23 28.81 -10.72 17.07
CA ASP A 23 28.88 -12.03 16.40
C ASP A 23 27.58 -12.83 16.58
N ILE A 24 26.97 -12.80 17.76
CA ILE A 24 25.65 -13.41 18.00
C ILE A 24 24.61 -12.76 17.08
N ILE A 25 24.49 -11.44 17.08
CA ILE A 25 23.49 -10.72 16.26
C ILE A 25 23.67 -11.06 14.78
N PHE A 26 24.89 -11.02 14.25
CA PHE A 26 25.15 -11.35 12.85
C PHE A 26 24.85 -12.82 12.53
N ASN A 27 25.09 -13.75 13.46
CA ASN A 27 24.69 -15.14 13.27
C ASN A 27 23.17 -15.30 13.21
N HIS A 28 22.42 -14.65 14.11
CA HIS A 28 20.95 -14.63 14.08
C HIS A 28 20.42 -13.99 12.79
N LEU A 29 21.01 -12.88 12.34
CA LEU A 29 20.65 -12.23 11.06
C LEU A 29 20.96 -13.11 9.86
N ARG A 30 22.08 -13.85 9.87
CA ARG A 30 22.40 -14.83 8.82
C ARG A 30 21.35 -15.92 8.77
N ILE A 31 21.04 -16.56 9.90
CA ILE A 31 20.03 -17.62 9.96
C ILE A 31 18.66 -17.08 9.54
N TYR A 32 18.31 -15.87 9.96
CA TYR A 32 17.11 -15.18 9.51
C TYR A 32 17.07 -15.04 7.98
N ASN A 33 18.12 -14.49 7.36
CA ASN A 33 18.21 -14.31 5.91
C ASN A 33 18.21 -15.63 5.13
N GLU A 34 18.74 -16.72 5.72
CA GLU A 34 18.66 -18.06 5.14
C GLU A 34 17.24 -18.68 5.20
N ASN A 35 16.36 -18.09 6.01
CA ASN A 35 15.01 -18.56 6.28
C ASN A 35 13.89 -17.68 5.70
N THR A 36 14.15 -16.42 5.38
CA THR A 36 13.16 -15.46 4.84
C THR A 36 12.40 -15.95 3.60
N ASN A 37 12.95 -16.89 2.84
CA ASN A 37 12.31 -17.45 1.64
C ASN A 37 12.29 -18.98 1.63
N ARG A 38 12.37 -19.63 2.80
CA ARG A 38 12.49 -21.09 2.87
C ARG A 38 11.13 -21.76 2.66
N ILE A 39 11.03 -22.52 1.57
CA ILE A 39 9.81 -23.23 1.17
C ILE A 39 9.82 -24.66 1.75
N PHE A 40 8.71 -25.07 2.35
CA PHE A 40 8.54 -26.42 2.88
C PHE A 40 7.63 -27.24 1.97
N LYS A 41 8.12 -28.41 1.55
CA LYS A 41 7.40 -29.37 0.68
C LYS A 41 6.15 -30.01 1.33
N ASN A 42 6.10 -30.00 2.67
CA ASN A 42 4.99 -30.51 3.46
C ASN A 42 5.12 -30.07 4.93
N CYS A 43 4.06 -30.26 5.72
CA CYS A 43 4.01 -29.89 7.13
C CYS A 43 4.99 -30.65 8.02
N GLU A 44 5.31 -31.91 7.72
CA GLU A 44 6.26 -32.69 8.55
C GLU A 44 7.66 -32.09 8.51
N LYS A 45 8.12 -31.70 7.31
CA LYS A 45 9.41 -31.01 7.16
C LYS A 45 9.43 -29.67 7.89
N LEU A 46 8.32 -28.95 7.93
CA LEU A 46 8.21 -27.72 8.72
C LEU A 46 8.29 -28.01 10.23
N ARG A 47 7.59 -29.04 10.73
CA ARG A 47 7.63 -29.43 12.15
C ARG A 47 9.03 -29.80 12.62
N GLN A 48 9.74 -30.59 11.81
CA GLN A 48 11.08 -31.07 12.11
C GLN A 48 12.15 -29.98 11.93
N TYR A 49 11.78 -28.81 11.38
CA TYR A 49 12.74 -27.77 11.11
C TYR A 49 13.18 -27.07 12.40
N SER A 50 14.44 -27.25 12.77
CA SER A 50 15.04 -26.77 14.01
C SER A 50 15.03 -25.24 14.14
N GLN A 51 15.12 -24.52 13.02
CA GLN A 51 15.20 -23.06 12.96
C GLN A 51 13.85 -22.39 12.63
N LYS A 52 12.73 -23.09 12.85
CA LYS A 52 11.39 -22.58 12.49
C LYS A 52 10.97 -21.24 13.12
N HIS A 53 11.65 -20.78 14.17
CA HIS A 53 11.39 -19.48 14.79
C HIS A 53 11.99 -18.29 14.01
N TYR A 54 12.89 -18.54 13.04
CA TYR A 54 13.41 -17.51 12.13
C TYR A 54 12.55 -17.32 10.88
N ILE A 55 11.55 -18.17 10.70
CA ILE A 55 10.53 -18.06 9.66
C ILE A 55 9.58 -16.94 10.13
N ILE A 56 9.84 -15.70 9.72
CA ILE A 56 9.09 -14.52 10.16
C ILE A 56 8.34 -13.92 8.98
N LYS A 57 7.00 -13.91 9.09
CA LYS A 57 5.92 -13.02 8.58
C LYS A 57 6.00 -12.34 7.21
N ASP A 58 7.09 -12.42 6.47
CA ASP A 58 7.21 -11.71 5.21
C ASP A 58 6.33 -12.35 4.13
N ASP A 59 5.83 -11.54 3.22
CA ASP A 59 4.64 -11.78 2.37
C ASP A 59 4.72 -12.95 1.38
N SER A 60 5.73 -13.83 1.46
CA SER A 60 6.11 -14.79 0.41
C SER A 60 6.27 -16.25 0.83
N GLU A 61 5.99 -16.66 2.06
CA GLU A 61 6.26 -18.04 2.51
C GLU A 61 5.21 -19.08 2.09
N SER A 62 5.25 -19.52 0.82
CA SER A 62 4.41 -20.62 0.32
C SER A 62 4.76 -21.95 0.97
N ILE A 63 3.84 -22.54 1.71
CA ILE A 63 3.84 -23.96 2.06
C ILE A 63 3.28 -24.73 0.85
N ASP A 64 4.09 -25.64 0.33
CA ASP A 64 3.63 -26.65 -0.63
C ASP A 64 2.87 -27.71 0.17
N LEU A 65 1.54 -27.61 0.18
CA LEU A 65 0.70 -28.66 0.72
C LEU A 65 0.22 -29.50 -0.45
N TYR A 66 0.94 -30.58 -0.76
CA TYR A 66 0.49 -31.47 -1.82
C TYR A 66 -0.79 -32.21 -1.40
N ASP A 67 -0.88 -32.82 -0.20
CA ASP A 67 -2.05 -33.68 0.08
C ASP A 67 -2.47 -33.85 1.56
N ASN A 68 -1.77 -33.30 2.56
CA ASN A 68 -2.03 -33.67 3.96
C ASN A 68 -2.56 -32.52 4.83
N PHE A 69 -3.83 -32.16 4.59
CA PHE A 69 -4.55 -31.12 5.34
C PHE A 69 -4.80 -31.48 6.81
N SER A 70 -4.91 -32.78 7.13
CA SER A 70 -5.22 -33.29 8.47
C SER A 70 -4.25 -32.85 9.58
N ILE A 71 -3.09 -32.28 9.21
CA ILE A 71 -2.04 -31.86 10.15
C ILE A 71 -1.97 -30.34 10.30
N LEU A 72 -2.57 -29.56 9.40
CA LEU A 72 -2.51 -28.09 9.45
C LEU A 72 -3.12 -27.52 10.72
N SER A 73 -4.28 -28.05 11.12
CA SER A 73 -4.97 -27.66 12.35
C SER A 73 -4.15 -27.94 13.63
N LEU A 74 -3.13 -28.80 13.54
CA LEU A 74 -2.20 -29.17 14.62
C LEU A 74 -0.90 -28.34 14.63
N LEU A 75 -0.74 -27.40 13.69
CA LEU A 75 0.40 -26.50 13.68
C LEU A 75 0.14 -25.30 14.60
N ASP A 76 1.21 -24.76 15.17
CA ASP A 76 1.15 -23.48 15.87
C ASP A 76 1.87 -22.44 15.01
N ILE A 77 1.12 -21.84 14.08
CA ILE A 77 1.62 -20.87 13.11
C ILE A 77 0.65 -19.69 13.02
N GLU A 78 1.20 -18.49 12.88
CA GLU A 78 0.40 -17.27 12.72
C GLU A 78 0.17 -16.90 11.26
N CYS A 79 1.02 -17.38 10.34
CA CYS A 79 0.99 -17.03 8.91
C CYS A 79 1.06 -18.30 8.06
N LEU A 80 0.20 -18.37 7.04
CA LEU A 80 0.15 -19.47 6.09
C LEU A 80 0.03 -18.90 4.68
N THR A 81 1.00 -19.12 3.82
CA THR A 81 0.79 -18.94 2.37
C THR A 81 0.69 -20.30 1.72
N LEU A 82 -0.29 -20.48 0.85
CA LEU A 82 -0.48 -21.68 0.06
C LEU A 82 0.26 -21.50 -1.27
N ASN A 83 0.95 -22.53 -1.73
CA ASN A 83 1.58 -22.51 -3.06
C ASN A 83 0.55 -22.19 -4.15
N ASN A 84 1.00 -21.50 -5.19
CA ASN A 84 0.31 -21.32 -6.46
C ASN A 84 -0.29 -22.59 -7.04
N ASN A 85 0.28 -23.77 -6.83
CA ASN A 85 -0.28 -25.02 -7.33
C ASN A 85 -1.41 -25.60 -6.47
N TYR A 86 -1.57 -25.13 -5.23
CA TYR A 86 -2.60 -25.63 -4.33
C TYR A 86 -3.99 -25.30 -4.87
N SER A 87 -4.84 -26.32 -4.94
CA SER A 87 -6.13 -26.23 -5.63
C SER A 87 -7.24 -27.00 -4.92
N HIS A 88 -7.12 -27.28 -3.62
CA HIS A 88 -8.15 -27.97 -2.85
C HIS A 88 -8.95 -26.99 -1.98
N SER A 89 -10.19 -27.34 -1.63
CA SER A 89 -11.03 -26.54 -0.74
C SER A 89 -10.45 -26.48 0.67
N ILE A 90 -10.80 -25.45 1.45
CA ILE A 90 -10.36 -25.28 2.84
C ILE A 90 -11.58 -24.83 3.66
N GLU A 91 -11.81 -25.52 4.77
CA GLU A 91 -12.82 -25.15 5.75
C GLU A 91 -12.18 -24.54 7.01
N SER A 92 -12.98 -23.90 7.87
CA SER A 92 -12.47 -23.29 9.10
C SER A 92 -11.72 -24.27 10.02
N TYR A 93 -12.17 -25.53 10.10
CA TYR A 93 -11.60 -26.54 11.01
C TYR A 93 -10.28 -27.14 10.51
N ASP A 94 -9.97 -26.93 9.23
CA ASP A 94 -8.73 -27.38 8.60
C ASP A 94 -7.53 -26.52 9.02
N LEU A 95 -7.81 -25.31 9.51
CA LEU A 95 -6.79 -24.30 9.78
C LEU A 95 -6.36 -24.29 11.24
N PRO A 96 -5.07 -23.97 11.52
CA PRO A 96 -4.59 -23.83 12.88
C PRO A 96 -5.29 -22.68 13.62
N LYS A 97 -5.62 -22.90 14.89
CA LYS A 97 -6.35 -21.91 15.71
C LYS A 97 -5.58 -20.62 15.98
N SER A 98 -4.26 -20.67 15.94
CA SER A 98 -3.37 -19.51 16.08
C SER A 98 -3.19 -18.71 14.79
N LEU A 99 -3.76 -19.15 13.67
CA LEU A 99 -3.57 -18.51 12.38
C LEU A 99 -4.19 -17.11 12.34
N LYS A 100 -3.37 -16.12 11.98
CA LYS A 100 -3.74 -14.70 11.86
C LYS A 100 -3.75 -14.22 10.42
N LYS A 101 -2.94 -14.81 9.54
CA LYS A 101 -2.81 -14.39 8.15
C LYS A 101 -2.80 -15.59 7.23
N ILE A 102 -3.63 -15.55 6.19
CA ILE A 102 -3.64 -16.56 5.13
C ILE A 102 -3.51 -15.90 3.76
N LYS A 103 -2.65 -16.49 2.91
CA LYS A 103 -2.49 -16.11 1.51
C LYS A 103 -2.72 -17.32 0.63
N PHE A 104 -3.70 -17.22 -0.25
CA PHE A 104 -4.03 -18.27 -1.20
C PHE A 104 -3.14 -18.15 -2.45
N GLY A 105 -2.76 -19.28 -3.03
CA GLY A 105 -1.97 -19.33 -4.26
C GLY A 105 -2.81 -19.14 -5.53
N ASN A 106 -2.15 -18.89 -6.66
CA ASN A 106 -2.80 -18.61 -7.95
C ASN A 106 -3.82 -19.66 -8.42
N ASN A 107 -3.66 -20.96 -8.17
CA ASN A 107 -4.64 -21.98 -8.64
C ASN A 107 -5.80 -22.21 -7.67
N TRP A 108 -5.81 -21.53 -6.52
CA TRP A 108 -6.90 -21.68 -5.55
C TRP A 108 -8.11 -20.83 -5.96
N ASN A 109 -9.23 -21.48 -6.25
CA ASN A 109 -10.46 -20.83 -6.71
C ASN A 109 -11.70 -21.57 -6.21
N HIS A 110 -11.77 -21.79 -4.88
CA HIS A 110 -12.87 -22.49 -4.21
C HIS A 110 -13.74 -21.53 -3.41
N GLY A 111 -14.93 -21.99 -2.99
CA GLY A 111 -15.71 -21.26 -1.99
C GLY A 111 -14.93 -21.13 -0.69
N ILE A 112 -15.21 -20.08 0.09
CA ILE A 112 -14.54 -19.83 1.36
C ILE A 112 -15.54 -19.93 2.51
N ASN A 113 -15.14 -20.58 3.60
CA ASN A 113 -15.91 -20.67 4.83
C ASN A 113 -14.95 -20.58 6.02
N LEU A 114 -14.53 -19.35 6.33
CA LEU A 114 -13.56 -19.03 7.39
C LEU A 114 -14.21 -18.32 8.59
N LYS A 115 -15.55 -18.34 8.68
CA LYS A 115 -16.33 -17.67 9.73
C LYS A 115 -15.82 -17.98 11.13
N ASN A 116 -15.46 -19.23 11.39
CA ASN A 116 -15.10 -19.71 12.73
C ASN A 116 -13.58 -19.65 12.99
N THR A 117 -12.88 -18.74 12.34
CA THR A 117 -11.43 -18.52 12.50
C THR A 117 -11.13 -17.18 13.16
N ASN A 118 -9.91 -17.02 13.66
CA ASN A 118 -9.40 -15.75 14.23
C ASN A 118 -8.46 -15.02 13.26
N ILE A 119 -8.64 -15.24 11.95
CA ILE A 119 -7.81 -14.67 10.91
C ILE A 119 -8.10 -13.17 10.78
N GLU A 120 -7.03 -12.40 10.68
CA GLU A 120 -7.04 -10.93 10.59
C GLU A 120 -6.66 -10.45 9.20
N THR A 121 -5.96 -11.26 8.39
CA THR A 121 -5.55 -10.91 7.03
C THR A 121 -5.80 -12.06 6.06
N ILE A 122 -6.54 -11.78 4.99
CA ILE A 122 -6.78 -12.71 3.88
C ILE A 122 -6.26 -12.11 2.58
N ILE A 123 -5.41 -12.85 1.89
CA ILE A 123 -4.85 -12.44 0.59
C ILE A 123 -5.23 -13.49 -0.45
N PHE A 124 -6.06 -13.10 -1.41
CA PHE A 124 -6.35 -13.91 -2.58
C PHE A 124 -5.37 -13.59 -3.70
N ALA A 125 -4.77 -14.62 -4.29
CA ALA A 125 -3.98 -14.49 -5.50
C ALA A 125 -4.86 -14.19 -6.73
N ASN A 126 -4.20 -14.04 -7.88
CA ASN A 126 -4.82 -13.40 -9.05
C ASN A 126 -6.05 -14.11 -9.59
N ASN A 127 -6.14 -15.45 -9.55
CA ASN A 127 -7.22 -16.19 -10.21
C ASN A 127 -8.44 -16.48 -9.33
N TYR A 128 -8.44 -16.06 -8.06
CA TYR A 128 -9.62 -16.22 -7.21
C TYR A 128 -10.79 -15.41 -7.77
N ASN A 129 -11.92 -16.08 -8.02
CA ASN A 129 -13.09 -15.46 -8.62
C ASN A 129 -14.41 -16.12 -8.15
N LYS A 130 -14.47 -16.55 -6.89
CA LYS A 130 -15.70 -17.08 -6.28
C LYS A 130 -16.44 -16.00 -5.50
N LYS A 131 -17.77 -16.03 -5.57
CA LYS A 131 -18.62 -15.05 -4.89
C LYS A 131 -18.50 -15.24 -3.37
N LEU A 132 -18.26 -14.13 -2.67
CA LEU A 132 -18.35 -14.07 -1.20
C LEU A 132 -19.77 -13.75 -0.77
N LYS A 133 -20.29 -14.50 0.20
CA LYS A 133 -21.57 -14.25 0.87
C LYS A 133 -21.35 -13.66 2.25
N ALA A 134 -22.37 -12.99 2.76
CA ALA A 134 -22.38 -12.52 4.14
C ALA A 134 -22.18 -13.69 5.10
N GLY A 135 -21.19 -13.58 5.98
CA GLY A 135 -20.84 -14.60 6.97
C GLY A 135 -19.78 -15.63 6.51
N ASP A 136 -19.26 -15.56 5.28
CA ASP A 136 -18.18 -16.46 4.84
C ASP A 136 -16.81 -16.11 5.48
N LEU A 137 -16.62 -14.84 5.85
CA LEU A 137 -15.39 -14.29 6.40
C LEU A 137 -15.44 -14.19 7.93
N PRO A 138 -14.29 -14.25 8.62
CA PRO A 138 -14.23 -14.13 10.08
C PRO A 138 -14.50 -12.70 10.56
N ASP A 139 -15.09 -12.58 11.75
CA ASP A 139 -15.37 -11.28 12.38
C ASP A 139 -14.09 -10.52 12.78
N SER A 140 -12.99 -11.25 13.00
CA SER A 140 -11.67 -10.69 13.30
C SER A 140 -10.96 -10.06 12.09
N LEU A 141 -11.51 -10.19 10.87
CA LEU A 141 -10.83 -9.75 9.66
C LEU A 141 -10.57 -8.24 9.66
N LYS A 142 -9.31 -7.86 9.48
CA LYS A 142 -8.84 -6.47 9.40
C LYS A 142 -8.37 -6.06 8.01
N GLU A 143 -7.82 -7.01 7.26
CA GLU A 143 -7.27 -6.77 5.93
C GLU A 143 -7.71 -7.84 4.93
N ILE A 144 -8.19 -7.41 3.78
CA ILE A 144 -8.55 -8.30 2.66
C ILE A 144 -7.97 -7.77 1.35
N VAL A 145 -7.34 -8.67 0.60
CA VAL A 145 -6.74 -8.38 -0.70
C VAL A 145 -7.34 -9.31 -1.74
N PHE A 146 -7.95 -8.73 -2.77
CA PHE A 146 -8.42 -9.45 -3.95
C PHE A 146 -7.40 -9.36 -5.07
N GLY A 147 -7.17 -10.51 -5.71
CA GLY A 147 -6.32 -10.59 -6.88
C GLY A 147 -6.91 -9.91 -8.12
N TYR A 148 -6.10 -9.86 -9.19
CA TYR A 148 -6.42 -9.12 -10.41
C TYR A 148 -7.70 -9.58 -11.13
N TYR A 149 -8.00 -10.89 -11.17
CA TYR A 149 -9.11 -11.45 -11.96
C TYR A 149 -10.44 -11.61 -11.21
N TYR A 150 -10.53 -11.16 -9.95
CA TYR A 150 -11.80 -11.17 -9.25
C TYR A 150 -12.82 -10.28 -10.00
N SER A 151 -14.00 -10.81 -10.28
CA SER A 151 -15.03 -10.13 -11.09
C SER A 151 -16.45 -10.42 -10.61
N GLN A 152 -16.60 -11.13 -9.48
CA GLN A 152 -17.90 -11.42 -8.90
C GLN A 152 -18.49 -10.16 -8.25
N CYS A 153 -19.81 -9.98 -8.40
CA CYS A 153 -20.54 -8.97 -7.66
C CYS A 153 -20.55 -9.32 -6.16
N LEU A 154 -19.95 -8.46 -5.35
CA LEU A 154 -20.04 -8.55 -3.89
C LEU A 154 -21.40 -8.00 -3.44
N GLU A 155 -21.99 -8.64 -2.45
CA GLU A 155 -23.21 -8.17 -1.81
C GLU A 155 -22.87 -7.25 -0.63
N ILE A 156 -23.76 -6.30 -0.32
CA ILE A 156 -23.60 -5.46 0.85
C ILE A 156 -23.56 -6.35 2.10
N GLY A 157 -22.52 -6.19 2.92
CA GLY A 157 -22.29 -7.03 4.11
C GLY A 157 -21.50 -8.31 3.87
N SER A 158 -21.07 -8.60 2.63
CA SER A 158 -20.16 -9.74 2.36
C SER A 158 -18.76 -9.53 2.94
N ILE A 159 -18.32 -8.28 3.05
CA ILE A 159 -17.08 -7.90 3.74
C ILE A 159 -17.45 -7.47 5.16
N SER A 160 -16.78 -8.05 6.16
CA SER A 160 -17.03 -7.74 7.58
C SER A 160 -16.89 -6.23 7.85
N SER A 161 -17.76 -5.72 8.73
CA SER A 161 -17.77 -4.31 9.15
C SER A 161 -16.56 -3.92 10.02
N GLN A 162 -15.65 -4.86 10.30
CA GLN A 162 -14.41 -4.63 11.06
C GLN A 162 -13.19 -4.43 10.16
N VAL A 163 -13.33 -4.63 8.85
CA VAL A 163 -12.22 -4.54 7.91
C VAL A 163 -11.76 -3.10 7.76
N GLU A 164 -10.46 -2.87 7.95
CA GLU A 164 -9.83 -1.56 7.95
C GLU A 164 -9.01 -1.33 6.67
N LYS A 165 -8.53 -2.41 6.04
CA LYS A 165 -7.72 -2.34 4.83
C LYS A 165 -8.29 -3.23 3.73
N ILE A 166 -8.55 -2.63 2.57
CA ILE A 166 -9.12 -3.35 1.43
C ILE A 166 -8.30 -3.04 0.19
N THR A 167 -7.90 -4.08 -0.52
CA THR A 167 -7.29 -3.96 -1.84
C THR A 167 -8.14 -4.71 -2.86
N PHE A 168 -8.68 -3.97 -3.82
CA PHE A 168 -9.32 -4.50 -5.01
C PHE A 168 -8.38 -4.38 -6.21
N GLY A 169 -8.40 -5.39 -7.08
CA GLY A 169 -7.89 -5.28 -8.44
C GLY A 169 -8.82 -4.45 -9.32
N ASN A 170 -9.02 -4.89 -10.57
CA ASN A 170 -9.84 -4.17 -11.56
C ASN A 170 -11.32 -4.55 -11.50
N ASN A 171 -11.86 -4.72 -10.29
CA ASN A 171 -13.20 -5.28 -10.14
C ASN A 171 -14.24 -4.15 -10.19
N PRO A 172 -15.41 -4.37 -10.80
CA PRO A 172 -16.50 -3.41 -10.72
C PRO A 172 -16.97 -3.29 -9.27
N LEU A 173 -16.79 -2.11 -8.70
CA LEU A 173 -17.39 -1.77 -7.40
C LEU A 173 -18.87 -1.44 -7.59
N VAL A 174 -19.65 -1.63 -6.53
CA VAL A 174 -21.00 -1.08 -6.36
C VAL A 174 -20.96 -0.23 -5.09
N VAL A 175 -21.74 0.86 -5.08
CA VAL A 175 -21.84 1.75 -3.91
C VAL A 175 -22.33 0.96 -2.68
N GLY A 176 -21.68 1.17 -1.54
CA GLY A 176 -22.06 0.54 -0.26
C GLY A 176 -21.40 -0.80 0.06
N ILE A 177 -20.61 -1.38 -0.85
CA ILE A 177 -19.88 -2.64 -0.57
C ILE A 177 -18.75 -2.44 0.45
N ILE A 178 -18.08 -1.29 0.38
CA ILE A 178 -16.93 -1.01 1.24
C ILE A 178 -17.45 -0.55 2.62
N PRO A 179 -17.10 -1.25 3.71
CA PRO A 179 -17.58 -0.89 5.05
C PRO A 179 -17.01 0.45 5.51
N SER A 180 -17.78 1.17 6.34
CA SER A 180 -17.40 2.48 6.88
C SER A 180 -16.17 2.44 7.81
N SER A 181 -15.78 1.26 8.28
CA SER A 181 -14.56 1.01 9.05
C SER A 181 -13.29 1.16 8.21
N CYS A 182 -13.38 1.03 6.88
CA CYS A 182 -12.22 1.05 5.99
C CYS A 182 -11.45 2.37 6.08
N LYS A 183 -10.15 2.27 6.31
CA LYS A 183 -9.19 3.38 6.41
C LYS A 183 -8.21 3.40 5.25
N ILE A 184 -7.75 2.23 4.82
CA ILE A 184 -6.81 2.07 3.71
C ILE A 184 -7.52 1.36 2.58
N LEU A 185 -7.64 2.04 1.45
CA LEU A 185 -8.32 1.51 0.28
C LEU A 185 -7.39 1.57 -0.93
N LYS A 186 -7.22 0.43 -1.59
CA LYS A 186 -6.52 0.34 -2.88
C LYS A 186 -7.50 -0.17 -3.93
N LEU A 187 -7.67 0.56 -5.02
CA LEU A 187 -8.65 0.25 -6.07
C LEU A 187 -7.99 0.19 -7.44
N GLY A 188 -8.43 -0.72 -8.30
CA GLY A 188 -8.13 -0.62 -9.74
C GLY A 188 -8.93 0.48 -10.43
N GLU A 189 -10.19 0.70 -10.04
CA GLU A 189 -11.09 1.65 -10.72
C GLU A 189 -11.94 2.54 -9.79
N LEU A 190 -12.19 3.75 -10.27
CA LEU A 190 -13.09 4.82 -9.83
C LEU A 190 -14.60 4.56 -10.02
N LEU A 191 -15.35 4.13 -9.01
CA LEU A 191 -16.82 4.33 -9.00
C LEU A 191 -17.21 5.53 -8.13
N ILE A 192 -18.01 6.45 -8.70
CA ILE A 192 -18.51 7.61 -7.96
C ILE A 192 -19.38 7.15 -6.78
N GLY A 193 -19.09 7.70 -5.60
CA GLY A 193 -19.80 7.38 -4.36
C GLY A 193 -19.42 6.03 -3.73
N SER A 194 -18.48 5.27 -4.29
CA SER A 194 -18.09 3.98 -3.74
C SER A 194 -17.12 4.07 -2.55
N ILE A 195 -16.41 5.20 -2.40
CA ILE A 195 -15.41 5.38 -1.34
C ILE A 195 -16.11 5.88 -0.06
N PRO A 196 -15.98 5.16 1.07
CA PRO A 196 -16.53 5.60 2.34
C PRO A 196 -15.89 6.90 2.87
N PRO A 197 -16.62 7.71 3.65
CA PRO A 197 -16.16 9.01 4.16
C PRO A 197 -15.06 8.93 5.21
N ASN A 198 -14.64 7.72 5.62
CA ASN A 198 -13.67 7.48 6.68
C ASN A 198 -12.29 7.04 6.15
N VAL A 199 -12.15 6.86 4.84
CA VAL A 199 -10.90 6.43 4.20
C VAL A 199 -9.86 7.53 4.33
N THR A 200 -8.70 7.21 4.90
CA THR A 200 -7.60 8.16 5.11
C THR A 200 -6.45 7.96 4.14
N TYR A 201 -6.34 6.77 3.56
CA TYR A 201 -5.35 6.41 2.54
C TYR A 201 -6.06 5.79 1.35
N LEU A 202 -5.89 6.40 0.17
CA LEU A 202 -6.44 5.91 -1.09
C LEU A 202 -5.35 5.77 -2.13
N SER A 203 -5.29 4.61 -2.77
CA SER A 203 -4.40 4.36 -3.89
C SER A 203 -5.14 3.76 -5.07
N PHE A 204 -4.89 4.29 -6.26
CA PHE A 204 -5.36 3.74 -7.52
C PHE A 204 -4.26 2.92 -8.18
N GLY A 205 -4.57 1.71 -8.63
CA GLY A 205 -3.64 0.82 -9.32
C GLY A 205 -3.30 1.27 -10.74
N ASN A 206 -2.32 0.60 -11.37
CA ASN A 206 -1.80 0.93 -12.71
C ASN A 206 -2.83 0.78 -13.84
N SER A 207 -3.90 0.03 -13.59
CA SER A 207 -4.98 -0.20 -14.53
C SER A 207 -6.13 0.79 -14.37
N PHE A 208 -6.01 1.83 -13.54
CA PHE A 208 -7.00 2.89 -13.48
C PHE A 208 -7.03 3.62 -14.84
N THR A 209 -7.82 3.10 -15.77
CA THR A 209 -8.16 3.76 -17.01
C THR A 209 -9.34 4.64 -16.67
N ASN A 210 -9.01 5.90 -16.44
CA ASN A 210 -10.04 6.89 -16.43
C ASN A 210 -10.64 6.93 -17.84
N ASN A 211 -11.83 6.38 -18.07
CA ASN A 211 -12.59 6.55 -19.31
C ASN A 211 -13.04 8.02 -19.46
N ASN A 212 -12.10 8.97 -19.38
CA ASN A 212 -12.31 10.42 -19.30
C ASN A 212 -13.19 10.92 -18.13
N CYS A 213 -13.37 10.13 -17.07
CA CYS A 213 -14.04 10.55 -15.83
C CYS A 213 -13.24 11.63 -15.08
N LYS A 214 -13.54 12.89 -15.34
CA LYS A 214 -12.96 14.02 -14.58
C LYS A 214 -13.32 13.88 -13.11
N ILE A 215 -12.32 13.85 -12.23
CA ILE A 215 -12.58 13.86 -10.78
C ILE A 215 -13.04 15.30 -10.44
N LYS A 216 -14.32 15.44 -10.10
CA LYS A 216 -14.91 16.70 -9.63
C LYS A 216 -14.73 16.85 -8.13
N ALA A 217 -14.88 18.07 -7.64
CA ALA A 217 -14.92 18.34 -6.21
C ALA A 217 -16.00 17.49 -5.50
N GLY A 218 -15.68 16.98 -4.32
CA GLY A 218 -16.60 16.18 -3.50
C GLY A 218 -16.66 14.69 -3.82
N ILE A 219 -15.98 14.20 -4.87
CA ILE A 219 -15.92 12.76 -5.18
C ILE A 219 -15.01 12.01 -4.21
N LEU A 220 -13.89 12.62 -3.83
CA LEU A 220 -12.94 12.07 -2.88
C LEU A 220 -13.32 12.51 -1.45
N PRO A 221 -13.26 11.61 -0.45
CA PRO A 221 -13.68 11.94 0.91
C PRO A 221 -12.72 12.91 1.60
N SER A 222 -13.29 13.83 2.39
CA SER A 222 -12.55 14.87 3.13
C SER A 222 -11.68 14.34 4.28
N SER A 223 -11.71 13.04 4.56
CA SER A 223 -10.84 12.36 5.52
C SER A 223 -9.47 11.98 4.93
N LEU A 224 -9.30 12.06 3.60
CA LEU A 224 -8.08 11.59 2.94
C LEU A 224 -6.86 12.40 3.35
N THR A 225 -5.81 11.70 3.75
CA THR A 225 -4.51 12.26 4.09
C THR A 225 -3.43 11.83 3.10
N HIS A 226 -3.58 10.65 2.50
CA HIS A 226 -2.67 10.09 1.51
C HIS A 226 -3.45 9.71 0.27
N LEU A 227 -3.02 10.22 -0.88
CA LEU A 227 -3.62 9.96 -2.17
C LEU A 227 -2.56 9.57 -3.19
N ILE A 228 -2.70 8.39 -3.76
CA ILE A 228 -1.78 7.85 -4.76
C ILE A 228 -2.56 7.58 -6.04
N PHE A 229 -2.22 8.31 -7.09
CA PHE A 229 -2.63 7.98 -8.44
C PHE A 229 -1.56 7.07 -9.05
N GLY A 230 -1.95 5.87 -9.45
CA GLY A 230 -1.08 4.93 -10.17
C GLY A 230 -0.69 5.44 -11.56
N ASP A 231 -0.32 4.52 -12.45
CA ASP A 231 0.06 4.83 -13.84
C ASP A 231 -1.15 5.21 -14.73
N SER A 232 -1.80 6.33 -14.39
CA SER A 232 -3.06 6.77 -14.99
C SER A 232 -3.02 8.22 -15.44
N ASN A 233 -3.66 8.51 -16.57
CA ASN A 233 -3.84 9.88 -17.02
C ASN A 233 -5.24 10.38 -16.60
N ILE A 234 -5.28 11.26 -15.60
CA ILE A 234 -6.50 11.74 -14.96
C ILE A 234 -6.55 13.25 -15.11
N GLU A 235 -7.68 13.77 -15.59
CA GLU A 235 -7.95 15.21 -15.52
C GLU A 235 -8.45 15.56 -14.12
N LEU A 236 -7.64 16.32 -13.39
CA LEU A 236 -7.99 16.84 -12.08
C LEU A 236 -8.53 18.26 -12.23
N LEU A 237 -9.71 18.51 -11.66
CA LEU A 237 -10.32 19.84 -11.63
C LEU A 237 -9.98 20.57 -10.33
N LYS A 238 -10.18 21.89 -10.29
CA LYS A 238 -10.05 22.68 -9.07
C LYS A 238 -10.90 22.08 -7.94
N GLY A 239 -10.30 21.90 -6.77
CA GLY A 239 -10.97 21.32 -5.60
C GLY A 239 -11.28 19.81 -5.71
N SER A 240 -10.76 19.12 -6.73
CA SER A 240 -10.93 17.66 -6.86
C SER A 240 -10.17 16.87 -5.79
N ILE A 241 -9.03 17.40 -5.34
CA ILE A 241 -8.25 16.84 -4.24
C ILE A 241 -8.69 17.53 -2.93
N PRO A 242 -9.09 16.78 -1.89
CA PRO A 242 -9.46 17.36 -0.60
C PRO A 242 -8.30 18.10 0.08
N ASP A 243 -8.60 19.20 0.78
CA ASP A 243 -7.62 20.01 1.53
C ASP A 243 -6.95 19.27 2.70
N SER A 244 -7.50 18.11 3.09
CA SER A 244 -6.94 17.21 4.11
C SER A 244 -5.73 16.41 3.62
N VAL A 245 -5.52 16.32 2.31
CA VAL A 245 -4.44 15.51 1.71
C VAL A 245 -3.08 16.14 2.01
N LYS A 246 -2.21 15.35 2.64
CA LYS A 246 -0.85 15.72 3.02
C LYS A 246 0.21 15.08 2.13
N TYR A 247 -0.05 13.88 1.62
CA TYR A 247 0.83 13.16 0.70
C TYR A 247 0.10 12.89 -0.61
N LEU A 248 0.68 13.33 -1.71
CA LEU A 248 0.14 13.14 -3.05
C LEU A 248 1.21 12.56 -3.98
N TYR A 249 0.88 11.44 -4.62
CA TYR A 249 1.76 10.77 -5.58
C TYR A 249 1.05 10.60 -6.92
N PHE A 250 1.81 10.80 -8.00
CA PHE A 250 1.40 10.55 -9.36
C PHE A 250 2.32 9.55 -10.05
N GLY A 251 1.74 8.50 -10.64
CA GLY A 251 2.45 7.51 -11.43
C GLY A 251 3.04 8.05 -12.73
N SER A 252 3.74 7.17 -13.45
CA SER A 252 4.59 7.51 -14.60
C SER A 252 3.81 8.00 -15.83
N LYS A 253 2.54 7.63 -15.96
CA LYS A 253 1.68 8.01 -17.09
C LYS A 253 0.84 9.27 -16.84
N PHE A 254 0.97 9.88 -15.67
CA PHE A 254 0.21 11.07 -15.37
C PHE A 254 0.71 12.27 -16.19
N THR A 255 -0.20 12.93 -16.91
CA THR A 255 0.13 14.15 -17.69
C THR A 255 -0.80 15.32 -17.40
N ASN A 256 -1.85 15.13 -16.58
CA ASN A 256 -2.96 16.08 -16.40
C ASN A 256 -3.49 16.66 -17.74
N ASN A 257 -3.45 15.88 -18.83
CA ASN A 257 -3.78 16.35 -20.18
C ASN A 257 -3.04 17.65 -20.60
N ASN A 258 -1.81 17.84 -20.12
CA ASN A 258 -1.00 19.05 -20.31
C ASN A 258 -1.67 20.34 -19.79
N LYS A 259 -2.65 20.23 -18.89
CA LYS A 259 -3.31 21.36 -18.24
C LYS A 259 -2.54 21.80 -17.01
N SER A 260 -2.65 23.10 -16.72
CA SER A 260 -2.15 23.76 -15.51
C SER A 260 -2.62 23.07 -14.21
N PHE A 261 -1.77 23.02 -13.18
CA PHE A 261 -2.14 22.60 -11.81
C PHE A 261 -2.59 23.76 -10.93
N LYS A 262 -2.74 24.96 -11.51
CA LYS A 262 -3.15 26.16 -10.78
C LYS A 262 -4.49 25.90 -10.08
N ASN A 263 -4.45 25.92 -8.75
CA ASN A 263 -5.59 25.62 -7.85
C ASN A 263 -6.08 24.16 -7.83
N VAL A 264 -5.30 23.22 -8.37
CA VAL A 264 -5.62 21.77 -8.29
C VAL A 264 -5.06 21.16 -7.00
N LEU A 265 -3.86 21.59 -6.59
CA LEU A 265 -3.22 21.09 -5.37
C LEU A 265 -3.86 21.68 -4.11
N PRO A 266 -4.05 20.88 -3.05
CA PRO A 266 -4.58 21.35 -1.78
C PRO A 266 -3.56 22.21 -1.03
N ASN A 267 -4.04 23.18 -0.25
CA ASN A 267 -3.17 24.16 0.42
C ASN A 267 -2.27 23.57 1.51
N ASN A 268 -2.65 22.43 2.09
CA ASN A 268 -1.93 21.79 3.20
C ASN A 268 -1.02 20.64 2.74
N LEU A 269 -0.75 20.52 1.44
CA LEU A 269 0.05 19.43 0.89
C LEU A 269 1.48 19.48 1.45
N LEU A 270 1.96 18.42 2.08
CA LEU A 270 3.30 18.36 2.69
C LEU A 270 4.32 17.67 1.79
N HIS A 271 3.86 16.69 1.00
CA HIS A 271 4.68 15.92 0.08
C HIS A 271 3.97 15.74 -1.26
N LEU A 272 4.68 16.06 -2.34
CA LEU A 272 4.22 15.89 -3.70
C LEU A 272 5.29 15.16 -4.50
N GLU A 273 4.91 14.05 -5.13
CA GLU A 273 5.83 13.20 -5.86
C GLU A 273 5.27 12.79 -7.22
N PHE A 274 6.15 12.78 -8.22
CA PHE A 274 5.86 12.30 -9.56
C PHE A 274 6.85 11.19 -9.91
N LYS A 275 6.35 10.01 -10.25
CA LYS A 275 7.16 8.91 -10.75
C LYS A 275 7.81 9.25 -12.11
N ASN A 276 7.10 10.03 -12.93
CA ASN A 276 7.59 10.43 -14.24
C ASN A 276 8.66 11.53 -14.10
N ILE A 277 9.91 11.14 -14.24
CA ILE A 277 11.06 12.06 -14.22
C ILE A 277 11.06 13.07 -15.38
N ASN A 278 10.31 12.83 -16.46
CA ASN A 278 10.17 13.76 -17.58
C ASN A 278 9.00 14.72 -17.39
N PHE A 279 8.18 14.52 -16.36
CA PHE A 279 7.06 15.40 -16.09
C PHE A 279 7.59 16.73 -15.59
N GLN A 280 7.52 17.74 -16.46
CA GLN A 280 7.76 19.11 -16.06
C GLN A 280 6.50 19.58 -15.33
N PHE A 281 6.58 19.72 -14.02
CA PHE A 281 5.64 20.59 -13.32
C PHE A 281 5.71 21.95 -14.05
N PRO A 282 4.58 22.57 -14.41
CA PRO A 282 4.63 23.88 -15.05
C PRO A 282 5.49 24.79 -14.17
N ILE A 283 6.66 25.20 -14.69
CA ILE A 283 7.72 25.93 -13.96
C ILE A 283 7.17 27.24 -13.34
N TYR A 284 6.01 27.69 -13.82
CA TYR A 284 5.31 28.91 -13.44
C TYR A 284 4.31 28.76 -12.29
N GLU A 285 4.20 27.58 -11.68
CA GLU A 285 3.21 27.34 -10.62
C GLU A 285 3.91 27.14 -9.27
N LYS A 286 3.78 28.14 -8.39
CA LYS A 286 4.25 28.06 -7.00
C LYS A 286 3.53 26.87 -6.34
N PRO A 287 4.24 25.81 -5.93
CA PRO A 287 3.60 24.77 -5.13
C PRO A 287 3.04 25.40 -3.84
N PRO A 288 2.02 24.79 -3.20
CA PRO A 288 1.57 25.20 -1.88
C PRO A 288 2.75 25.45 -0.94
N ASN A 289 2.75 26.57 -0.21
CA ASN A 289 3.87 27.00 0.65
C ASN A 289 4.32 25.89 1.63
N SER A 290 3.40 24.99 2.00
CA SER A 290 3.65 23.82 2.84
C SER A 290 4.66 22.83 2.25
N ILE A 291 4.76 22.69 0.93
CA ILE A 291 5.73 21.80 0.26
C ILE A 291 7.15 22.40 0.29
N LEU A 292 7.26 23.73 0.14
CA LEU A 292 8.55 24.43 0.10
C LEU A 292 9.34 24.27 1.40
N LYS A 293 8.67 24.11 2.54
CA LYS A 293 9.32 23.87 3.84
C LYS A 293 10.01 22.50 3.93
N ASN A 294 9.64 21.52 3.11
CA ASN A 294 10.04 20.12 3.27
C ASN A 294 10.95 19.57 2.14
N ASN A 295 11.84 20.39 1.59
CA ASN A 295 12.83 19.98 0.57
C ASN A 295 12.24 19.60 -0.80
N TYR A 296 11.40 20.47 -1.38
CA TYR A 296 11.10 20.36 -2.81
C TYR A 296 12.36 20.66 -3.63
N ILE A 297 12.96 19.63 -4.24
CA ILE A 297 13.96 19.78 -5.29
C ILE A 297 13.24 19.54 -6.62
N PRO A 298 12.97 20.57 -7.44
CA PRO A 298 12.49 20.38 -8.80
C PRO A 298 13.48 19.49 -9.54
N LEU A 299 13.01 18.35 -10.03
CA LEU A 299 13.81 17.43 -10.84
C LEU A 299 14.26 18.17 -12.12
N ILE A 300 15.55 18.49 -12.19
CA ILE A 300 16.18 19.07 -13.40
C ILE A 300 16.24 17.96 -14.47
N PRO A 301 15.67 18.18 -15.68
CA PRO A 301 15.61 17.15 -16.71
C PRO A 301 17.02 16.75 -17.19
N LYS A 302 17.31 15.44 -17.23
CA LYS A 302 18.59 14.88 -17.72
C LYS A 302 18.72 14.81 -19.26
N ARG A 303 17.74 15.27 -20.03
CA ARG A 303 17.88 15.31 -21.51
C ARG A 303 18.55 16.61 -21.92
N LYS A 304 19.28 16.55 -23.06
CA LYS A 304 20.07 17.61 -23.71
C LYS A 304 19.28 18.91 -23.89
N THR A 305 19.01 19.60 -22.80
CA THR A 305 18.56 20.98 -22.76
C THR A 305 19.77 21.82 -23.08
N THR A 306 19.58 22.80 -23.96
CA THR A 306 20.64 23.74 -24.33
C THR A 306 21.17 24.42 -23.07
N PHE A 307 22.45 24.82 -23.08
CA PHE A 307 23.11 25.44 -21.92
C PHE A 307 22.30 26.64 -21.38
N SER A 308 21.59 27.36 -22.25
CA SER A 308 20.67 28.45 -21.89
C SER A 308 19.46 28.00 -21.08
N GLU A 309 18.87 26.84 -21.37
CA GLU A 309 17.73 26.28 -20.61
C GLU A 309 18.18 25.79 -19.23
N ILE A 310 19.36 25.18 -19.14
CA ILE A 310 19.97 24.78 -17.86
C ILE A 310 20.26 26.02 -17.00
N LEU A 311 20.83 27.07 -17.60
CA LEU A 311 21.11 28.32 -16.90
C LEU A 311 19.82 29.00 -16.43
N GLY A 312 18.81 29.08 -17.32
CA GLY A 312 17.49 29.63 -16.99
C GLY A 312 16.85 28.88 -15.82
N ASN A 313 16.83 27.55 -15.86
CA ASN A 313 16.27 26.72 -14.80
C ASN A 313 17.08 26.78 -13.50
N SER A 314 18.41 26.85 -13.57
CA SER A 314 19.27 26.95 -12.38
C SER A 314 19.14 28.31 -11.70
N ILE A 315 19.06 29.40 -12.47
CA ILE A 315 18.81 30.75 -11.95
C ILE A 315 17.42 30.84 -11.34
N LEU A 316 16.39 30.28 -11.98
CA LEU A 316 15.04 30.24 -11.43
C LEU A 316 14.98 29.41 -10.15
N LEU A 317 15.65 28.25 -10.11
CA LEU A 317 15.73 27.40 -8.93
C LEU A 317 16.39 28.13 -7.77
N ILE A 318 17.51 28.79 -8.02
CA ILE A 318 18.18 29.64 -7.03
C ILE A 318 17.23 30.75 -6.56
N PHE A 319 16.51 31.40 -7.47
CA PHE A 319 15.52 32.42 -7.12
C PHE A 319 14.43 31.87 -6.18
N TYR A 320 13.86 30.69 -6.48
CA TYR A 320 12.83 30.09 -5.62
C TYR A 320 13.37 29.60 -4.28
N ILE A 321 14.58 29.02 -4.24
CA ILE A 321 15.22 28.61 -2.98
C ILE A 321 15.50 29.86 -2.13
N THR A 322 16.09 30.90 -2.73
CA THR A 322 16.41 32.15 -2.04
C THR A 322 15.15 32.83 -1.52
N ARG A 323 14.08 32.85 -2.34
CA ARG A 323 12.79 33.41 -1.95
C ARG A 323 12.12 32.58 -0.86
N ALA A 324 12.11 31.25 -0.95
CA ALA A 324 11.54 30.39 0.10
C ALA A 324 12.30 30.57 1.43
N ILE A 325 13.62 30.70 1.38
CA ILE A 325 14.45 31.04 2.55
C ILE A 325 14.05 32.41 3.09
N TYR A 326 13.95 33.43 2.23
CA TYR A 326 13.56 34.79 2.62
C TYR A 326 12.17 34.83 3.27
N GLU A 327 11.16 34.20 2.67
CA GLU A 327 9.80 34.13 3.21
C GLU A 327 9.77 33.37 4.56
N SER A 328 10.60 32.31 4.71
CA SER A 328 10.70 31.57 5.98
C SER A 328 11.31 32.39 7.11
N ILE A 329 12.24 33.30 6.78
CA ILE A 329 12.93 34.16 7.74
C ILE A 329 12.07 35.38 8.10
N THR A 330 11.40 35.97 7.11
CA THR A 330 10.71 37.26 7.27
C THR A 330 9.23 37.12 7.59
N GLY A 331 8.60 36.00 7.24
CA GLY A 331 7.15 35.82 7.31
C GLY A 331 6.36 36.69 6.31
N ILE A 332 7.05 37.43 5.43
CA ILE A 332 6.43 38.29 4.42
C ILE A 332 6.11 37.43 3.20
N THR A 333 4.83 37.36 2.82
CA THR A 333 4.37 36.73 1.58
C THR A 333 3.85 37.81 0.64
N ASP A 334 4.62 38.14 -0.40
CA ASP A 334 4.12 38.94 -1.54
C ASP A 334 3.34 38.07 -2.54
#